data_AF-A0A934BQN1-F1
#
_entry.id   AF-A0A934BQN1-F1
#
_cell.length_a   1.000
_cell.length_b   1.000
_cell.length_c   1.000
_cell.angle_alpha   90.00
_cell.angle_beta   90.00
_cell.angle_gamma   90.00
#
_symmetry.space_group_name_H-M   'P 1'
#
loop_
_entity.id
_entity.type
_entity.pdbx_description
1 polymer ?
#
loop_
_entity_poly.entity_id
_entity_poly.type
_entity_poly.pdbx_seq_one_letter_code
_entity_poly.pdbx_strand_id
1 'polypeptide(L)'
;MKQTRDSRLSRRSFIQTSAAVAAASLATTRTTCAAITDADRAELKKTRSYNPDMEYRRLGKTGLWVSAVCLGGHWKRINKVIGTDSAVNPYNAPTDAAVAAPFQRNREEVLNYCIKVGINCIDYAGDSEPEVYSKVLSKKRDAMYIGYSHPASELRVPENRNAKKLLELFDAGLKRCKLDYVDIWRLMALERGGRHSDADVEAMIEALTTARKQGKCRFTGLSTHDRVWGKMLVEKYPDVIQVICTPYTAGSKELPVDSFLDAVRKYDVGIFGIKPFASNAIFKGDGSPDHAEVAEDDRRARLTIRYILGNPAITAPIPGLISTKQVDNMVLALKERRQLDLAEQKELQTIAREMWAKLTPDYHWLKDWEYV
;
A
#
# COMPACT_ATOMS: atom_id res chain seq x y z
N MET A 1 55.38 51.17 -17.41
CA MET A 1 55.48 51.54 -15.98
C MET A 1 54.13 51.33 -15.32
N LYS A 2 54.09 50.44 -14.30
CA LYS A 2 53.16 50.36 -13.14
C LYS A 2 51.65 50.21 -13.41
N GLN A 3 50.85 49.48 -12.62
CA GLN A 3 51.00 48.36 -11.68
C GLN A 3 49.55 48.02 -11.24
N THR A 4 49.20 46.73 -11.31
CA THR A 4 48.23 45.94 -10.51
C THR A 4 47.36 46.58 -9.40
N ARG A 5 46.10 46.12 -9.32
CA ARG A 5 45.35 45.70 -8.11
C ARG A 5 44.07 44.99 -8.59
N ASP A 6 43.95 43.66 -8.64
CA ASP A 6 43.81 42.66 -7.55
C ASP A 6 42.72 43.03 -6.52
N SER A 7 41.45 42.73 -6.84
CA SER A 7 40.32 42.74 -5.89
C SER A 7 39.97 41.30 -5.50
N ARG A 8 40.75 40.77 -4.55
CA ARG A 8 40.42 39.54 -3.82
C ARG A 8 39.11 39.75 -3.06
N LEU A 9 38.10 38.96 -3.40
CA LEU A 9 36.92 38.74 -2.57
C LEU A 9 37.39 38.23 -1.20
N SER A 10 37.25 39.05 -0.16
CA SER A 10 37.66 38.66 1.19
C SER A 10 36.66 37.67 1.78
N ARG A 11 37.15 36.69 2.55
CA ARG A 11 36.34 35.68 3.28
C ARG A 11 35.25 36.28 4.19
N ARG A 12 35.29 37.58 4.50
CA ARG A 12 34.24 38.29 5.26
C ARG A 12 33.01 38.68 4.42
N SER A 13 33.15 38.93 3.12
CA SER A 13 31.99 39.23 2.26
C SER A 13 31.19 37.97 1.91
N PHE A 14 31.79 36.78 1.98
CA PHE A 14 31.09 35.51 1.81
C PHE A 14 30.26 35.14 3.06
N ILE A 15 30.73 35.50 4.26
CA ILE A 15 30.02 35.21 5.52
C ILE A 15 28.85 36.19 5.77
N GLN A 16 28.92 37.43 5.28
CA GLN A 16 27.79 38.38 5.39
C GLN A 16 26.63 38.12 4.42
N THR A 17 26.87 37.48 3.28
CA THR A 17 25.79 37.03 2.36
C THR A 17 25.19 35.69 2.79
N SER A 18 25.83 34.96 3.70
CA SER A 18 25.37 33.66 4.20
C SER A 18 24.38 33.77 5.38
N ALA A 19 24.18 34.96 5.96
CA ALA A 19 23.31 35.17 7.11
C ALA A 19 21.91 35.71 6.76
N ALA A 20 21.61 35.96 5.48
CA ALA A 20 20.37 36.61 5.05
C ALA A 20 19.46 35.76 4.13
N VAL A 21 19.69 34.44 4.04
CA VAL A 21 18.80 33.52 3.28
C VAL A 21 18.25 32.38 4.16
N ALA A 22 18.39 32.48 5.49
CA ALA A 22 17.89 31.46 6.44
C ALA A 22 16.46 31.71 6.97
N ALA A 23 15.66 32.54 6.29
CA ALA A 23 14.28 32.80 6.70
C ALA A 23 13.32 33.00 5.50
N ALA A 24 13.59 32.34 4.37
CA ALA A 24 12.56 32.16 3.35
C ALA A 24 11.65 31.01 3.81
N SER A 25 10.64 31.39 4.58
CA SER A 25 9.39 30.69 4.84
C SER A 25 9.18 29.44 3.98
N LEU A 26 9.41 28.26 4.59
CA LEU A 26 8.64 27.06 4.28
C LEU A 26 7.17 27.38 4.55
N ALA A 27 6.53 28.04 3.59
CA ALA A 27 5.09 27.95 3.40
C ALA A 27 4.80 26.52 2.98
N THR A 28 4.95 25.59 3.93
CA THR A 28 4.19 24.36 3.91
C THR A 28 2.75 24.83 3.91
N THR A 29 2.09 24.74 2.76
CA THR A 29 0.64 24.61 2.73
C THR A 29 0.34 23.42 3.63
N ARG A 30 0.12 23.70 4.92
CA ARG A 30 -0.53 22.77 5.83
C ARG A 30 -1.91 22.60 5.24
N THR A 31 -2.05 21.62 4.34
CA THR A 31 -3.34 21.03 4.04
C THR A 31 -3.82 20.50 5.37
N THR A 32 -4.64 21.30 6.05
CA THR A 32 -5.30 20.88 7.28
C THR A 32 -6.13 19.68 6.88
N CYS A 33 -5.75 18.48 7.32
CA CYS A 33 -6.67 17.36 7.31
C CYS A 33 -7.93 17.88 8.00
N ALA A 34 -9.04 17.95 7.26
CA ALA A 34 -10.30 18.43 7.81
C ALA A 34 -10.57 17.65 9.10
N ALA A 35 -10.86 18.37 10.19
CA ALA A 35 -11.13 17.74 11.46
C ALA A 35 -12.32 16.79 11.32
N ILE A 36 -12.19 15.56 11.83
CA ILE A 36 -13.26 14.56 11.81
C ILE A 36 -14.46 15.14 12.56
N THR A 37 -15.61 15.24 11.88
CA THR A 37 -16.86 15.77 12.44
C THR A 37 -17.55 14.74 13.34
N ASP A 38 -18.58 15.13 14.08
CA ASP A 38 -19.37 14.18 14.87
C ASP A 38 -20.20 13.23 13.99
N ALA A 39 -20.63 13.70 12.82
CA ALA A 39 -21.26 12.86 11.81
C ALA A 39 -20.28 11.80 11.29
N ASP A 40 -19.02 12.19 11.00
CA ASP A 40 -17.97 11.25 10.61
C ASP A 40 -17.69 10.21 11.70
N ARG A 41 -17.65 10.64 12.98
CA ARG A 41 -17.51 9.71 14.13
C ARG A 41 -18.67 8.72 14.22
N ALA A 42 -19.89 9.16 13.93
CA ALA A 42 -21.06 8.29 13.94
C ALA A 42 -21.03 7.27 12.79
N GLU A 43 -20.64 7.69 11.59
CA GLU A 43 -20.46 6.80 10.43
C GLU A 43 -19.30 5.83 10.61
N LEU A 44 -18.18 6.29 11.19
CA LEU A 44 -17.03 5.45 11.50
C LEU A 44 -17.42 4.25 12.37
N LYS A 45 -18.25 4.45 13.41
CA LYS A 45 -18.71 3.37 14.30
C LYS A 45 -19.55 2.30 13.58
N LYS A 46 -20.07 2.59 12.39
CA LYS A 46 -20.82 1.66 11.54
C LYS A 46 -19.92 0.91 10.55
N THR A 47 -18.62 1.19 10.53
CA THR A 47 -17.70 0.50 9.63
C THR A 47 -17.60 -0.99 9.97
N ARG A 48 -17.16 -1.79 8.99
CA ARG A 48 -16.97 -3.22 9.16
C ARG A 48 -15.94 -3.49 10.24
N SER A 49 -16.17 -4.52 11.06
CA SER A 49 -15.29 -4.94 12.15
C SER A 49 -14.79 -3.77 13.00
N TYR A 50 -15.66 -2.80 13.32
CA TYR A 50 -15.30 -1.65 14.13
C TYR A 50 -14.75 -2.09 15.50
N ASN A 51 -13.59 -1.55 15.86
CA ASN A 51 -12.97 -1.70 17.17
C ASN A 51 -12.51 -0.32 17.66
N PRO A 52 -12.94 0.15 18.85
CA PRO A 52 -12.57 1.49 19.35
C PRO A 52 -11.06 1.68 19.57
N ASP A 53 -10.28 0.59 19.69
CA ASP A 53 -8.82 0.64 19.87
C ASP A 53 -8.05 0.66 18.53
N MET A 54 -8.76 0.63 17.39
CA MET A 54 -8.18 0.68 16.05
C MET A 54 -8.32 2.09 15.45
N GLU A 55 -7.24 2.62 14.87
CA GLU A 55 -7.29 3.84 14.04
C GLU A 55 -7.93 3.49 12.69
N TYR A 56 -8.89 4.29 12.24
CA TYR A 56 -9.50 4.17 10.91
C TYR A 56 -9.33 5.46 10.13
N ARG A 57 -9.25 5.33 8.80
CA ARG A 57 -9.07 6.44 7.87
C ARG A 57 -10.09 6.32 6.75
N ARG A 58 -10.58 7.47 6.28
CA ARG A 58 -11.46 7.54 5.11
C ARG A 58 -10.65 7.16 3.87
N LEU A 59 -11.14 6.22 3.07
CA LEU A 59 -10.51 5.78 1.83
C LEU A 59 -10.88 6.74 0.70
N GLY A 60 -10.24 7.91 0.70
CA GLY A 60 -10.53 9.00 -0.24
C GLY A 60 -12.03 9.29 -0.34
N LYS A 61 -12.49 9.54 -1.57
CA LYS A 61 -13.89 9.86 -1.89
C LYS A 61 -14.85 8.69 -1.85
N THR A 62 -14.38 7.48 -1.57
CA THR A 62 -15.26 6.31 -1.47
C THR A 62 -16.20 6.42 -0.26
N GLY A 63 -15.80 7.18 0.76
CA GLY A 63 -16.53 7.25 2.04
C GLY A 63 -16.39 5.99 2.89
N LEU A 64 -15.63 4.96 2.45
CA LEU A 64 -15.33 3.81 3.29
C LEU A 64 -14.35 4.19 4.39
N TRP A 65 -14.56 3.66 5.60
CA TRP A 65 -13.62 3.79 6.71
C TRP A 65 -12.82 2.51 6.85
N VAL A 66 -11.57 2.52 6.38
CA VAL A 66 -10.67 1.37 6.46
C VAL A 66 -9.72 1.51 7.65
N SER A 67 -9.28 0.41 8.24
CA SER A 67 -8.27 0.43 9.29
C SER A 67 -6.97 1.05 8.78
N ALA A 68 -6.29 1.84 9.61
CA ALA A 68 -5.09 2.57 9.22
C ALA A 68 -3.95 1.66 8.75
N VAL A 69 -3.95 0.38 9.16
CA VAL A 69 -3.22 -0.69 8.49
C VAL A 69 -4.23 -1.70 7.98
N CYS A 70 -4.10 -2.12 6.73
CA CYS A 70 -4.97 -3.12 6.11
C CYS A 70 -4.18 -4.40 5.81
N LEU A 71 -4.86 -5.52 5.53
CA LEU A 71 -4.19 -6.79 5.24
C LEU A 71 -3.87 -6.90 3.74
N GLY A 72 -2.60 -7.09 3.39
CA GLY A 72 -2.22 -7.56 2.06
C GLY A 72 -2.40 -9.08 1.96
N GLY A 73 -2.96 -9.57 0.85
CA GLY A 73 -3.25 -11.00 0.68
C GLY A 73 -2.02 -11.91 0.71
N HIS A 74 -0.85 -11.39 0.31
CA HIS A 74 0.39 -12.17 0.20
C HIS A 74 0.80 -12.88 1.50
N TRP A 75 1.21 -14.15 1.35
CA TRP A 75 1.68 -15.03 2.43
C TRP A 75 3.16 -15.43 2.27
N LYS A 76 3.99 -14.51 1.81
CA LYS A 76 5.42 -14.75 1.59
C LYS A 76 6.07 -15.30 2.89
N ARG A 77 6.81 -16.39 2.77
CA ARG A 77 7.51 -17.11 3.88
C ARG A 77 6.58 -17.74 4.93
N ILE A 78 5.31 -17.97 4.62
CA ILE A 78 4.40 -18.70 5.51
C ILE A 78 4.94 -20.07 5.94
N ASN A 79 5.81 -20.70 5.13
CA ASN A 79 6.47 -21.95 5.46
C ASN A 79 7.24 -21.91 6.79
N LYS A 80 7.77 -20.73 7.17
CA LYS A 80 8.43 -20.52 8.47
C LYS A 80 7.48 -20.55 9.67
N VAL A 81 6.19 -20.32 9.45
CA VAL A 81 5.16 -20.34 10.50
C VAL A 81 4.41 -21.68 10.54
N ILE A 82 4.18 -22.29 9.38
CA ILE A 82 3.46 -23.57 9.30
C ILE A 82 4.38 -24.80 9.44
N GLY A 83 5.68 -24.59 9.70
CA GLY A 83 6.62 -25.67 10.02
C GLY A 83 6.92 -26.60 8.84
N THR A 84 7.00 -26.07 7.61
CA THR A 84 7.39 -26.85 6.43
C THR A 84 8.70 -26.35 5.84
N ASP A 85 9.59 -27.28 5.50
CA ASP A 85 10.88 -26.97 4.89
C ASP A 85 10.73 -26.50 3.44
N SER A 86 9.64 -26.89 2.78
CA SER A 86 9.37 -26.49 1.40
C SER A 86 8.91 -25.04 1.32
N ALA A 87 9.47 -24.29 0.38
CA ALA A 87 8.98 -22.95 0.08
C ALA A 87 7.53 -23.03 -0.42
N VAL A 88 6.64 -22.25 0.19
CA VAL A 88 5.27 -22.07 -0.30
C VAL A 88 5.25 -20.91 -1.28
N ASN A 89 4.69 -21.12 -2.46
CA ASN A 89 4.56 -20.09 -3.47
C ASN A 89 3.70 -18.94 -2.92
N PRO A 90 4.16 -17.67 -2.96
CA PRO A 90 3.42 -16.53 -2.41
C PRO A 90 2.20 -16.12 -3.23
N TYR A 91 2.00 -16.67 -4.43
CA TYR A 91 0.89 -16.39 -5.34
C TYR A 91 -0.08 -17.57 -5.47
N ASN A 92 0.40 -18.80 -5.26
CA ASN A 92 -0.38 -20.02 -5.45
C ASN A 92 -0.49 -20.80 -4.14
N ALA A 93 -1.71 -21.19 -3.78
CA ALA A 93 -1.95 -22.01 -2.61
C ALA A 93 -1.34 -23.41 -2.81
N PRO A 94 -0.77 -24.03 -1.76
CA PRO A 94 -0.23 -25.38 -1.85
C PRO A 94 -1.33 -26.41 -2.14
N THR A 95 -1.04 -27.38 -3.01
CA THR A 95 -1.95 -28.47 -3.37
C THR A 95 -1.68 -29.77 -2.61
N ASP A 96 -0.45 -29.97 -2.13
CA ASP A 96 -0.09 -31.08 -1.25
C ASP A 96 -0.88 -30.98 0.06
N ALA A 97 -1.64 -32.02 0.41
CA ALA A 97 -2.51 -32.04 1.57
C ALA A 97 -1.78 -31.78 2.89
N ALA A 98 -0.54 -32.25 3.03
CA ALA A 98 0.27 -32.07 4.24
C ALA A 98 0.63 -30.60 4.48
N VAL A 99 0.72 -29.80 3.41
CA VAL A 99 1.01 -28.36 3.47
C VAL A 99 -0.27 -27.52 3.39
N ALA A 100 -1.27 -27.96 2.62
CA ALA A 100 -2.53 -27.25 2.41
C ALA A 100 -3.36 -27.11 3.69
N ALA A 101 -3.43 -28.16 4.52
CA ALA A 101 -4.17 -28.11 5.77
C ALA A 101 -3.59 -27.08 6.78
N PRO A 102 -2.29 -27.10 7.12
CA PRO A 102 -1.72 -26.09 8.01
C PRO A 102 -1.68 -24.68 7.37
N PHE A 103 -1.49 -24.56 6.05
CA PHE A 103 -1.64 -23.30 5.32
C PHE A 103 -3.03 -22.68 5.54
N GLN A 104 -4.08 -23.47 5.29
CA GLN A 104 -5.46 -23.02 5.43
C GLN A 104 -5.77 -22.60 6.88
N ARG A 105 -5.37 -23.40 7.88
CA ARG A 105 -5.54 -23.05 9.29
C ARG A 105 -4.87 -21.72 9.63
N ASN A 106 -3.66 -21.48 9.13
CA ASN A 106 -2.96 -20.23 9.37
C ASN A 106 -3.66 -19.03 8.72
N ARG A 107 -4.16 -19.16 7.47
CA ARG A 107 -4.94 -18.10 6.82
C ARG A 107 -6.23 -17.79 7.57
N GLU A 108 -6.91 -18.82 8.07
CA GLU A 108 -8.09 -18.67 8.93
C GLU A 108 -7.77 -17.94 10.23
N GLU A 109 -6.70 -18.35 10.91
CA GLU A 109 -6.25 -17.75 12.17
C GLU A 109 -5.92 -16.26 11.99
N VAL A 110 -5.07 -15.93 11.03
CA VAL A 110 -4.65 -14.54 10.77
C VAL A 110 -5.84 -13.66 10.40
N LEU A 111 -6.71 -14.11 9.48
CA LEU A 111 -7.85 -13.30 9.04
C LEU A 111 -8.86 -13.07 10.17
N ASN A 112 -9.19 -14.12 10.94
CA ASN A 112 -10.09 -13.99 12.09
C ASN A 112 -9.49 -13.08 13.17
N TYR A 113 -8.17 -13.12 13.36
CA TYR A 113 -7.50 -12.25 14.31
C TYR A 113 -7.46 -10.79 13.83
N CYS A 114 -7.22 -10.53 12.54
CA CYS A 114 -7.37 -9.22 11.92
C CYS A 114 -8.77 -8.62 12.21
N ILE A 115 -9.83 -9.39 11.94
CA ILE A 115 -11.21 -9.00 12.23
C ILE A 115 -11.39 -8.67 13.72
N LYS A 116 -10.89 -9.52 14.61
CA LYS A 116 -11.00 -9.34 16.08
C LYS A 116 -10.37 -8.02 16.54
N VAL A 117 -9.20 -7.66 16.01
CA VAL A 117 -8.49 -6.43 16.40
C VAL A 117 -8.91 -5.18 15.60
N GLY A 118 -9.87 -5.32 14.68
CA GLY A 118 -10.46 -4.23 13.93
C GLY A 118 -9.84 -3.93 12.57
N ILE A 119 -8.91 -4.76 12.08
CA ILE A 119 -8.44 -4.68 10.69
C ILE A 119 -9.59 -5.15 9.79
N ASN A 120 -10.08 -4.26 8.94
CA ASN A 120 -11.36 -4.44 8.26
C ASN A 120 -11.27 -4.38 6.73
N CYS A 121 -10.08 -4.40 6.14
CA CYS A 121 -9.90 -4.44 4.70
C CYS A 121 -8.76 -5.39 4.32
N ILE A 122 -9.00 -6.17 3.26
CA ILE A 122 -8.01 -7.07 2.65
C ILE A 122 -7.93 -6.78 1.15
N ASP A 123 -6.71 -6.70 0.61
CA ASP A 123 -6.46 -6.49 -0.81
C ASP A 123 -5.77 -7.71 -1.44
N TYR A 124 -6.32 -8.20 -2.54
CA TYR A 124 -5.85 -9.39 -3.27
C TYR A 124 -4.99 -8.99 -4.47
N ALA A 125 -3.84 -9.63 -4.59
CA ALA A 125 -2.85 -9.39 -5.64
C ALA A 125 -2.21 -10.69 -6.17
N GLY A 126 -2.52 -11.85 -5.59
CA GLY A 126 -2.01 -13.16 -6.01
C GLY A 126 -3.12 -14.07 -6.55
N ASP A 127 -2.73 -15.05 -7.36
CA ASP A 127 -3.66 -15.84 -8.17
C ASP A 127 -4.61 -16.71 -7.34
N SER A 128 -4.14 -17.27 -6.21
CA SER A 128 -4.99 -18.06 -5.31
C SER A 128 -5.53 -17.25 -4.12
N GLU A 129 -5.13 -15.98 -3.95
CA GLU A 129 -5.53 -15.18 -2.80
C GLU A 129 -7.04 -14.99 -2.72
N PRO A 130 -7.75 -14.62 -3.80
CA PRO A 130 -9.18 -14.43 -3.75
C PRO A 130 -9.94 -15.67 -3.27
N GLU A 131 -9.64 -16.85 -3.80
CA GLU A 131 -10.32 -18.10 -3.45
C GLU A 131 -10.01 -18.53 -2.02
N VAL A 132 -8.75 -18.40 -1.59
CA VAL A 132 -8.32 -18.73 -0.22
C VAL A 132 -9.05 -17.87 0.79
N TYR A 133 -8.96 -16.54 0.67
CA TYR A 133 -9.55 -15.65 1.67
C TYR A 133 -11.07 -15.58 1.55
N SER A 134 -11.66 -15.70 0.36
CA SER A 134 -13.13 -15.75 0.22
C SER A 134 -13.70 -17.02 0.84
N LYS A 135 -12.97 -18.15 0.79
CA LYS A 135 -13.34 -19.37 1.53
C LYS A 135 -13.30 -19.14 3.04
N VAL A 136 -12.30 -18.43 3.57
CA VAL A 136 -12.22 -18.10 5.00
C VAL A 136 -13.33 -17.15 5.42
N LEU A 137 -13.58 -16.10 4.62
CA LEU A 137 -14.64 -15.14 4.89
C LEU A 137 -16.00 -15.83 4.85
N SER A 138 -16.35 -16.54 3.78
CA SER A 138 -17.61 -17.28 3.64
C SER A 138 -18.81 -16.48 4.20
N LYS A 139 -19.46 -16.97 5.27
CA LYS A 139 -20.58 -16.31 5.96
C LYS A 139 -20.24 -14.99 6.66
N LYS A 140 -18.96 -14.68 6.84
CA LYS A 140 -18.40 -13.45 7.42
C LYS A 140 -17.94 -12.45 6.35
N ARG A 141 -18.43 -12.55 5.11
CA ARG A 141 -18.14 -11.60 4.03
C ARG A 141 -18.12 -10.16 4.55
N ASP A 142 -19.20 -9.73 5.19
CA ASP A 142 -19.37 -8.33 5.59
C ASP A 142 -18.53 -7.91 6.80
N ALA A 143 -17.63 -8.78 7.29
CA ALA A 143 -16.62 -8.40 8.28
C ALA A 143 -15.45 -7.61 7.66
N MET A 144 -15.18 -7.74 6.35
CA MET A 144 -14.05 -7.05 5.71
C MET A 144 -14.43 -6.44 4.37
N TYR A 145 -13.89 -5.27 4.06
CA TYR A 145 -13.83 -4.72 2.72
C TYR A 145 -12.84 -5.53 1.87
N ILE A 146 -13.21 -5.80 0.62
CA ILE A 146 -12.38 -6.56 -0.32
C ILE A 146 -11.91 -5.66 -1.46
N GLY A 147 -10.59 -5.48 -1.55
CA GLY A 147 -9.90 -5.04 -2.77
C GLY A 147 -9.57 -6.26 -3.63
N TYR A 148 -10.12 -6.33 -4.83
CA TYR A 148 -9.98 -7.48 -5.72
C TYR A 148 -9.14 -7.15 -6.94
N SER A 149 -8.21 -8.04 -7.27
CA SER A 149 -7.50 -8.14 -8.54
C SER A 149 -7.02 -9.57 -8.73
N HIS A 150 -6.83 -9.96 -9.98
CA HIS A 150 -6.26 -11.23 -10.38
C HIS A 150 -5.24 -11.04 -11.52
N PRO A 151 -3.99 -10.64 -11.21
CA PRO A 151 -3.05 -10.17 -12.22
C PRO A 151 -2.67 -11.20 -13.29
N ALA A 152 -2.66 -12.51 -12.99
CA ALA A 152 -2.38 -13.52 -14.00
C ALA A 152 -3.47 -13.64 -15.10
N SER A 153 -4.60 -12.94 -14.95
CA SER A 153 -5.66 -12.91 -15.96
C SER A 153 -5.97 -11.52 -16.49
N GLU A 154 -5.52 -10.44 -15.86
CA GLU A 154 -5.94 -9.08 -16.19
C GLU A 154 -4.97 -8.38 -17.17
N LEU A 155 -4.67 -7.10 -16.95
CA LEU A 155 -3.91 -6.24 -17.87
C LEU A 155 -2.47 -6.72 -18.12
N ARG A 156 -1.93 -7.61 -17.29
CA ARG A 156 -0.59 -8.19 -17.53
C ARG A 156 -0.59 -9.23 -18.65
N VAL A 157 -1.76 -9.70 -19.08
CA VAL A 157 -1.94 -10.61 -20.21
C VAL A 157 -2.45 -9.82 -21.43
N PRO A 158 -1.62 -9.60 -22.47
CA PRO A 158 -1.97 -8.76 -23.63
C PRO A 158 -3.33 -9.10 -24.26
N GLU A 159 -3.64 -10.39 -24.40
CA GLU A 159 -4.86 -10.90 -25.04
C GLU A 159 -6.13 -10.54 -24.26
N ASN A 160 -5.99 -10.21 -22.97
CA ASN A 160 -7.09 -9.88 -22.08
C ASN A 160 -7.35 -8.37 -21.95
N ARG A 161 -6.57 -7.50 -22.61
CA ARG A 161 -6.69 -6.02 -22.52
C ARG A 161 -7.84 -5.46 -23.37
N ASN A 162 -9.02 -6.05 -23.24
CA ASN A 162 -10.25 -5.53 -23.83
C ASN A 162 -11.39 -5.59 -22.80
N ALA A 163 -12.32 -4.65 -22.87
CA ALA A 163 -13.31 -4.45 -21.81
C ALA A 163 -14.18 -5.70 -21.57
N LYS A 164 -14.66 -6.32 -22.65
CA LYS A 164 -15.47 -7.55 -22.59
C LYS A 164 -14.72 -8.67 -21.86
N LYS A 165 -13.46 -8.92 -22.23
CA LYS A 165 -12.68 -10.00 -21.63
C LYS A 165 -12.37 -9.74 -20.16
N LEU A 166 -12.06 -8.50 -19.78
CA LEU A 166 -11.85 -8.12 -18.38
C LEU A 166 -13.10 -8.38 -17.53
N LEU A 167 -14.29 -8.02 -18.04
CA LEU A 167 -15.57 -8.28 -17.37
C LEU A 167 -15.85 -9.79 -17.24
N GLU A 168 -15.64 -10.58 -18.29
CA GLU A 168 -15.79 -12.04 -18.25
C GLU A 168 -14.89 -12.68 -17.18
N LEU A 169 -13.64 -12.22 -17.09
CA LEU A 169 -12.68 -12.74 -16.13
C LEU A 169 -13.02 -12.32 -14.70
N PHE A 170 -13.51 -11.11 -14.51
CA PHE A 170 -14.01 -10.65 -13.22
C PHE A 170 -15.23 -11.47 -12.76
N ASP A 171 -16.20 -11.71 -13.64
CA ASP A 171 -17.36 -12.57 -13.36
C ASP A 171 -16.96 -14.00 -13.00
N ALA A 172 -16.01 -14.56 -13.76
CA ALA A 172 -15.47 -15.87 -13.46
C ALA A 172 -14.78 -15.88 -12.08
N GLY A 173 -14.04 -14.83 -11.73
CA GLY A 173 -13.40 -14.65 -10.43
C GLY A 173 -14.39 -14.59 -9.27
N LEU A 174 -15.41 -13.74 -9.39
CA LEU A 174 -16.52 -13.64 -8.43
C LEU A 174 -17.19 -15.01 -8.20
N LYS A 175 -17.47 -15.74 -9.29
CA LYS A 175 -18.05 -17.09 -9.24
C LYS A 175 -17.13 -18.08 -8.51
N ARG A 176 -15.82 -18.10 -8.79
CA ARG A 176 -14.85 -18.97 -8.10
C ARG A 176 -14.79 -18.65 -6.60
N CYS A 177 -14.85 -17.37 -6.26
CA CYS A 177 -14.82 -16.88 -4.88
C CYS A 177 -16.17 -17.01 -4.15
N LYS A 178 -17.24 -17.37 -4.86
CA LYS A 178 -18.63 -17.36 -4.36
C LYS A 178 -19.02 -16.00 -3.77
N LEU A 179 -18.68 -14.93 -4.50
CA LEU A 179 -19.00 -13.55 -4.15
C LEU A 179 -19.99 -12.99 -5.17
N ASP A 180 -21.00 -12.28 -4.70
CA ASP A 180 -21.91 -11.54 -5.59
C ASP A 180 -21.31 -10.20 -6.03
N TYR A 181 -20.44 -9.62 -5.19
CA TYR A 181 -19.76 -8.35 -5.44
C TYR A 181 -18.43 -8.26 -4.66
N VAL A 182 -17.63 -7.23 -4.93
CA VAL A 182 -16.48 -6.79 -4.10
C VAL A 182 -16.61 -5.31 -3.76
N ASP A 183 -15.90 -4.82 -2.74
CA ASP A 183 -15.98 -3.40 -2.40
C ASP A 183 -15.20 -2.55 -3.39
N ILE A 184 -14.00 -3.01 -3.78
CA ILE A 184 -13.15 -2.31 -4.73
C ILE A 184 -12.67 -3.31 -5.79
N TRP A 185 -13.00 -3.09 -7.06
CA TRP A 185 -12.33 -3.78 -8.16
C TRP A 185 -11.23 -2.89 -8.71
N ARG A 186 -9.98 -3.33 -8.57
CA ARG A 186 -8.81 -2.55 -8.99
C ARG A 186 -7.90 -3.38 -9.87
N LEU A 187 -7.75 -2.98 -11.12
CA LEU A 187 -6.98 -3.76 -12.09
C LEU A 187 -5.47 -3.56 -11.88
N MET A 188 -4.69 -4.63 -12.02
CA MET A 188 -3.23 -4.54 -11.87
C MET A 188 -2.53 -4.28 -13.21
N ALA A 189 -1.88 -3.12 -13.32
CA ALA A 189 -1.12 -2.75 -14.52
C ALA A 189 0.22 -3.49 -14.63
N LEU A 190 0.88 -3.30 -15.78
CA LEU A 190 2.29 -3.61 -15.95
C LEU A 190 3.12 -2.81 -14.94
N GLU A 191 4.30 -3.32 -14.57
CA GLU A 191 5.23 -2.59 -13.68
C GLU A 191 5.48 -1.18 -14.21
N ARG A 192 5.78 -1.06 -15.51
CA ARG A 192 5.78 0.22 -16.21
C ARG A 192 4.41 0.44 -16.83
N GLY A 193 3.53 1.10 -16.08
CA GLY A 193 2.15 1.39 -16.48
C GLY A 193 2.06 2.10 -17.82
N GLY A 194 2.97 3.05 -18.11
CA GLY A 194 3.04 3.75 -19.40
C GLY A 194 3.34 2.89 -20.63
N ARG A 195 3.54 1.58 -20.49
CA ARG A 195 3.64 0.63 -21.63
C ARG A 195 2.28 0.15 -22.14
N HIS A 196 1.20 0.46 -21.46
CA HIS A 196 -0.16 0.27 -21.98
C HIS A 196 -0.44 1.30 -23.07
N SER A 197 -1.08 0.86 -24.14
CA SER A 197 -1.57 1.76 -25.18
C SER A 197 -2.79 2.55 -24.70
N ASP A 198 -3.15 3.63 -25.39
CA ASP A 198 -4.38 4.36 -25.10
C ASP A 198 -5.62 3.45 -25.24
N ALA A 199 -5.62 2.52 -26.19
CA ALA A 199 -6.69 1.53 -26.34
C ALA A 199 -6.80 0.59 -25.13
N ASP A 200 -5.67 0.14 -24.57
CA ASP A 200 -5.66 -0.67 -23.34
C ASP A 200 -6.24 0.13 -22.16
N VAL A 201 -5.91 1.42 -22.06
CA VAL A 201 -6.44 2.34 -21.03
C VAL A 201 -7.93 2.52 -21.17
N GLU A 202 -8.44 2.85 -22.36
CA GLU A 202 -9.88 3.03 -22.57
C GLU A 202 -10.66 1.73 -22.29
N ALA A 203 -10.13 0.57 -22.70
CA ALA A 203 -10.73 -0.73 -22.38
C ALA A 203 -10.78 -1.01 -20.87
N MET A 204 -9.72 -0.66 -20.13
CA MET A 204 -9.67 -0.76 -18.67
C MET A 204 -10.73 0.14 -18.02
N ILE A 205 -10.82 1.40 -18.45
CA ILE A 205 -11.78 2.38 -17.92
C ILE A 205 -13.22 1.96 -18.22
N GLU A 206 -13.51 1.47 -19.42
CA GLU A 206 -14.82 0.94 -19.81
C GLU A 206 -15.22 -0.25 -18.95
N ALA A 207 -14.32 -1.22 -18.74
CA ALA A 207 -14.57 -2.40 -17.91
C ALA A 207 -14.91 -2.00 -16.46
N LEU A 208 -14.06 -1.19 -15.84
CA LEU A 208 -14.25 -0.71 -14.46
C LEU A 208 -15.60 0.03 -14.32
N THR A 209 -15.88 0.95 -15.23
CA THR A 209 -17.13 1.72 -15.25
C THR A 209 -18.35 0.80 -15.38
N THR A 210 -18.27 -0.19 -16.26
CA THR A 210 -19.35 -1.14 -16.52
C THR A 210 -19.61 -2.04 -15.32
N ALA A 211 -18.57 -2.62 -14.71
CA ALA A 211 -18.72 -3.47 -13.54
C ALA A 211 -19.33 -2.72 -12.35
N ARG A 212 -18.94 -1.45 -12.14
CA ARG A 212 -19.54 -0.61 -11.09
C ARG A 212 -21.01 -0.32 -11.37
N LYS A 213 -21.38 0.02 -12.61
CA LYS A 213 -22.78 0.20 -13.03
C LYS A 213 -23.62 -1.07 -12.86
N GLN A 214 -23.02 -2.24 -13.06
CA GLN A 214 -23.65 -3.55 -12.85
C GLN A 214 -23.75 -3.95 -11.37
N GLY A 215 -23.23 -3.14 -10.43
CA GLY A 215 -23.26 -3.44 -9.00
C GLY A 215 -22.29 -4.53 -8.55
N LYS A 216 -21.39 -4.99 -9.43
CA LYS A 216 -20.40 -6.05 -9.13
C LYS A 216 -19.22 -5.54 -8.30
N CYS A 217 -19.00 -4.23 -8.32
CA CYS A 217 -18.13 -3.56 -7.37
C CYS A 217 -18.74 -2.23 -6.91
N ARG A 218 -18.42 -1.80 -5.68
CA ARG A 218 -18.88 -0.50 -5.15
C ARG A 218 -18.00 0.65 -5.66
N PHE A 219 -16.69 0.39 -5.73
CA PHE A 219 -15.67 1.33 -6.15
C PHE A 219 -14.68 0.68 -7.11
N THR A 220 -13.96 1.51 -7.83
CA THR A 220 -13.00 1.10 -8.86
C THR A 220 -11.64 1.72 -8.64
N GLY A 221 -10.61 1.11 -9.21
CA GLY A 221 -9.24 1.56 -8.99
C GLY A 221 -8.20 0.91 -9.87
N LEU A 222 -6.94 1.14 -9.50
CA LEU A 222 -5.76 0.70 -10.24
C LEU A 222 -4.65 0.27 -9.27
N SER A 223 -3.89 -0.76 -9.62
CA SER A 223 -2.58 -1.02 -9.01
C SER A 223 -1.49 -0.73 -10.03
N THR A 224 -0.52 0.14 -9.68
CA THR A 224 0.55 0.58 -10.59
C THR A 224 1.89 0.72 -9.86
N HIS A 225 3.00 0.42 -10.54
CA HIS A 225 4.37 0.78 -10.12
C HIS A 225 4.93 1.96 -10.93
N ASP A 226 4.07 2.69 -11.65
CA ASP A 226 4.40 3.89 -12.42
C ASP A 226 3.58 5.08 -11.89
N ARG A 227 4.24 5.94 -11.09
CA ARG A 227 3.59 7.11 -10.45
C ARG A 227 3.23 8.21 -11.44
N VAL A 228 4.00 8.38 -12.51
CA VAL A 228 3.74 9.41 -13.53
C VAL A 228 2.50 9.03 -14.32
N TRP A 229 2.42 7.76 -14.75
CA TRP A 229 1.22 7.24 -15.40
C TRP A 229 0.02 7.19 -14.45
N GLY A 230 0.23 6.78 -13.19
CA GLY A 230 -0.81 6.81 -12.16
C GLY A 230 -1.39 8.21 -11.95
N LYS A 231 -0.53 9.24 -11.89
CA LYS A 231 -0.96 10.65 -11.79
C LYS A 231 -1.84 11.05 -12.96
N MET A 232 -1.39 10.78 -14.18
CA MET A 232 -2.14 11.08 -15.41
C MET A 232 -3.53 10.44 -15.37
N LEU A 233 -3.64 9.18 -14.95
CA LEU A 233 -4.94 8.49 -14.89
C LEU A 233 -5.87 9.04 -13.82
N VAL A 234 -5.34 9.44 -12.65
CA VAL A 234 -6.13 10.13 -11.61
C VAL A 234 -6.71 11.43 -12.15
N GLU A 235 -5.91 12.21 -12.87
CA GLU A 235 -6.31 13.48 -13.44
C GLU A 235 -7.31 13.34 -14.58
N LYS A 236 -7.11 12.33 -15.45
CA LYS A 236 -7.93 12.12 -16.65
C LYS A 236 -9.26 11.40 -16.35
N TYR A 237 -9.28 10.47 -15.39
CA TYR A 237 -10.46 9.65 -15.07
C TYR A 237 -10.77 9.64 -13.56
N PRO A 238 -10.95 10.81 -12.92
CA PRO A 238 -11.10 10.89 -11.47
C PRO A 238 -12.32 10.11 -10.96
N ASP A 239 -13.39 10.02 -11.73
CA ASP A 239 -14.59 9.29 -11.31
C ASP A 239 -14.43 7.77 -11.33
N VAL A 240 -13.45 7.25 -12.09
CA VAL A 240 -13.19 5.81 -12.22
C VAL A 240 -12.01 5.39 -11.35
N ILE A 241 -10.97 6.22 -11.26
CA ILE A 241 -9.80 5.95 -10.43
C ILE A 241 -10.05 6.50 -9.02
N GLN A 242 -10.77 5.73 -8.21
CA GLN A 242 -11.16 6.14 -6.85
C GLN A 242 -10.19 5.62 -5.79
N VAL A 243 -9.50 4.52 -6.08
CA VAL A 243 -8.50 3.89 -5.20
C VAL A 243 -7.27 3.49 -6.02
N ILE A 244 -6.07 3.75 -5.48
CA ILE A 244 -4.81 3.29 -6.07
C ILE A 244 -4.04 2.42 -5.08
N CYS A 245 -3.53 1.29 -5.56
CA CYS A 245 -2.52 0.49 -4.89
C CYS A 245 -1.15 0.81 -5.50
N THR A 246 -0.22 1.33 -4.69
CA THR A 246 1.09 1.75 -5.20
C THR A 246 2.17 1.71 -4.12
N PRO A 247 3.46 1.59 -4.46
CA PRO A 247 4.52 1.48 -3.48
C PRO A 247 4.66 2.72 -2.60
N TYR A 248 4.85 2.50 -1.30
CA TYR A 248 5.32 3.51 -0.36
C TYR A 248 5.98 2.80 0.83
N THR A 249 7.27 3.02 1.04
CA THR A 249 8.08 2.25 2.00
C THR A 249 9.00 3.16 2.83
N ALA A 250 9.83 2.58 3.70
CA ALA A 250 10.87 3.32 4.40
C ALA A 250 11.73 4.15 3.43
N GLY A 251 11.83 5.46 3.66
CA GLY A 251 12.61 6.36 2.81
C GLY A 251 11.92 6.87 1.54
N SER A 252 10.70 6.42 1.22
CA SER A 252 9.86 7.07 0.20
C SER A 252 9.47 8.48 0.67
N LYS A 253 9.81 9.49 -0.11
CA LYS A 253 9.57 10.91 0.15
C LYS A 253 8.63 11.44 -0.92
N GLU A 254 7.93 12.52 -0.58
CA GLU A 254 7.14 13.26 -1.54
C GLU A 254 8.03 14.22 -2.33
N LEU A 255 7.78 14.35 -3.64
CA LEU A 255 8.38 15.39 -4.46
C LEU A 255 7.92 16.79 -3.99
N PRO A 256 8.80 17.80 -3.94
CA PRO A 256 8.43 19.13 -3.45
C PRO A 256 7.48 19.88 -4.39
N VAL A 257 7.44 19.51 -5.67
CA VAL A 257 6.62 20.11 -6.72
C VAL A 257 6.16 19.01 -7.66
N ASP A 258 4.90 19.11 -8.11
CA ASP A 258 4.30 18.24 -9.12
C ASP A 258 4.26 16.75 -8.73
N SER A 259 4.11 16.46 -7.43
CA SER A 259 4.07 15.08 -6.91
C SER A 259 2.86 14.32 -7.44
N PHE A 260 3.00 12.99 -7.55
CA PHE A 260 1.83 12.11 -7.72
C PHE A 260 0.81 12.31 -6.58
N LEU A 261 1.29 12.58 -5.35
CA LEU A 261 0.44 12.77 -4.18
C LEU A 261 -0.36 14.07 -4.21
N ASP A 262 0.06 15.07 -4.99
CA ASP A 262 -0.74 16.29 -5.21
C ASP A 262 -2.05 15.96 -5.94
N ALA A 263 -1.98 15.13 -6.99
CA ALA A 263 -3.16 14.66 -7.69
C ALA A 263 -4.05 13.80 -6.78
N VAL A 264 -3.45 12.87 -6.02
CA VAL A 264 -4.18 12.04 -5.05
C VAL A 264 -5.01 12.89 -4.09
N ARG A 265 -4.41 13.95 -3.52
CA ARG A 265 -5.12 14.86 -2.61
C ARG A 265 -6.18 15.69 -3.34
N LYS A 266 -5.85 16.25 -4.51
CA LYS A 266 -6.76 17.09 -5.31
C LYS A 266 -8.04 16.35 -5.69
N TYR A 267 -7.94 15.07 -6.05
CA TYR A 267 -9.08 14.27 -6.51
C TYR A 267 -9.64 13.32 -5.43
N ASP A 268 -9.19 13.47 -4.18
CA ASP A 268 -9.59 12.67 -3.01
C ASP A 268 -9.53 11.16 -3.30
N VAL A 269 -8.38 10.68 -3.79
CA VAL A 269 -8.16 9.26 -4.13
C VAL A 269 -7.66 8.50 -2.90
N GLY A 270 -8.24 7.33 -2.62
CA GLY A 270 -7.73 6.45 -1.57
C GLY A 270 -6.42 5.76 -1.99
N ILE A 271 -5.43 5.67 -1.10
CA ILE A 271 -4.14 5.01 -1.39
C ILE A 271 -3.92 3.83 -0.46
N PHE A 272 -3.75 2.65 -1.06
CA PHE A 272 -3.14 1.50 -0.40
C PHE A 272 -1.64 1.43 -0.72
N GLY A 273 -0.81 1.57 0.32
CA GLY A 273 0.65 1.49 0.21
C GLY A 273 1.13 0.04 0.16
N ILE A 274 1.57 -0.43 -1.01
CA ILE A 274 2.17 -1.76 -1.16
C ILE A 274 3.67 -1.74 -0.87
N LYS A 275 4.23 -2.93 -0.66
CA LYS A 275 5.65 -3.16 -0.38
C LYS A 275 6.18 -2.35 0.83
N PRO A 276 5.44 -2.21 1.94
CA PRO A 276 5.89 -1.39 3.08
C PRO A 276 7.20 -1.89 3.69
N PHE A 277 7.53 -3.16 3.50
CA PHE A 277 8.76 -3.78 4.01
C PHE A 277 9.77 -4.15 2.91
N ALA A 278 9.57 -3.63 1.68
CA ALA A 278 10.47 -3.83 0.54
C ALA A 278 10.96 -5.27 0.36
N SER A 279 10.03 -6.23 0.30
CA SER A 279 10.36 -7.66 0.13
C SER A 279 11.20 -8.27 1.27
N ASN A 280 11.09 -7.71 2.49
CA ASN A 280 11.86 -8.01 3.70
C ASN A 280 13.22 -7.30 3.77
N ALA A 281 13.56 -6.41 2.83
CA ALA A 281 14.85 -5.71 2.82
C ALA A 281 15.04 -4.74 4.00
N ILE A 282 13.95 -4.30 4.65
CA ILE A 282 14.08 -3.50 5.89
C ILE A 282 14.61 -4.31 7.07
N PHE A 283 14.43 -5.64 7.07
CA PHE A 283 14.69 -6.50 8.22
C PHE A 283 16.18 -6.80 8.39
N LYS A 284 16.60 -7.02 9.63
CA LYS A 284 17.91 -7.61 9.96
C LYS A 284 17.85 -9.11 9.76
N GLY A 285 16.80 -9.73 10.29
CA GLY A 285 16.49 -11.13 10.08
C GLY A 285 15.63 -11.34 8.85
N ASP A 286 14.74 -12.31 8.98
CA ASP A 286 13.91 -12.76 7.88
C ASP A 286 12.42 -12.39 8.05
N GLY A 287 12.09 -11.66 9.12
CA GLY A 287 10.75 -11.22 9.49
C GLY A 287 9.82 -12.33 9.99
N SER A 288 10.30 -13.56 10.20
CA SER A 288 9.49 -14.64 10.78
C SER A 288 9.44 -14.56 12.32
N PRO A 289 8.34 -15.00 12.95
CA PRO A 289 8.12 -14.82 14.39
C PRO A 289 9.09 -15.56 15.32
N ASP A 290 9.81 -16.55 14.80
CA ASP A 290 10.71 -17.40 15.58
C ASP A 290 12.20 -17.18 15.19
N HIS A 291 12.49 -16.14 14.39
CA HIS A 291 13.85 -15.77 14.03
C HIS A 291 14.57 -15.07 15.20
N ALA A 292 15.89 -15.27 15.33
CA ALA A 292 16.68 -14.69 16.43
C ALA A 292 16.60 -13.14 16.49
N GLU A 293 16.47 -12.50 15.33
CA GLU A 293 16.36 -11.04 15.17
C GLU A 293 14.90 -10.51 15.24
N VAL A 294 13.92 -11.33 15.63
CA VAL A 294 12.49 -10.95 15.57
C VAL A 294 12.18 -9.65 16.30
N ALA A 295 12.81 -9.38 17.44
CA ALA A 295 12.59 -8.15 18.20
C ALA A 295 13.02 -6.90 17.43
N GLU A 296 14.15 -6.97 16.71
CA GLU A 296 14.63 -5.87 15.87
C GLU A 296 13.79 -5.76 14.59
N ASP A 297 13.43 -6.89 13.96
CA ASP A 297 12.57 -6.90 12.78
C ASP A 297 11.19 -6.29 13.08
N ASP A 298 10.58 -6.64 14.22
CA ASP A 298 9.31 -6.10 14.66
C ASP A 298 9.41 -4.59 14.91
N ARG A 299 10.49 -4.14 15.56
CA ARG A 299 10.74 -2.72 15.82
C ARG A 299 10.89 -1.92 14.53
N ARG A 300 11.63 -2.45 13.55
CA ARG A 300 11.81 -1.85 12.21
C ARG A 300 10.50 -1.82 11.42
N ALA A 301 9.69 -2.87 11.51
CA ALA A 301 8.35 -2.89 10.91
C ALA A 301 7.48 -1.78 11.49
N ARG A 302 7.41 -1.64 12.83
CA ARG A 302 6.62 -0.58 13.47
C ARG A 302 7.09 0.81 13.07
N LEU A 303 8.39 1.08 13.12
CA LEU A 303 8.95 2.37 12.74
C LEU A 303 8.63 2.71 11.28
N THR A 304 8.69 1.73 10.39
CA THR A 304 8.36 1.89 8.97
C THR A 304 6.88 2.17 8.75
N ILE A 305 5.97 1.44 9.41
CA ILE A 305 4.53 1.71 9.33
C ILE A 305 4.18 3.09 9.89
N ARG A 306 4.75 3.47 11.05
CA ARG A 306 4.58 4.79 11.65
C ARG A 306 5.04 5.90 10.72
N TYR A 307 6.16 5.70 10.02
CA TYR A 307 6.65 6.62 8.99
C TYR A 307 5.68 6.76 7.82
N ILE A 308 5.24 5.64 7.23
CA ILE A 308 4.28 5.64 6.10
C ILE A 308 3.01 6.40 6.48
N LEU A 309 2.48 6.13 7.67
CA LEU A 309 1.28 6.77 8.20
C LEU A 309 1.47 8.23 8.62
N GLY A 310 2.71 8.71 8.66
CA GLY A 310 3.06 10.12 8.81
C GLY A 310 2.75 10.94 7.55
N ASN A 311 2.63 10.31 6.38
CA ASN A 311 2.14 10.96 5.18
C ASN A 311 0.60 10.87 5.11
N PRO A 312 -0.13 12.00 5.20
CA PRO A 312 -1.59 11.98 5.19
C PRO A 312 -2.21 11.59 3.83
N ALA A 313 -1.44 11.57 2.74
CA ALA A 313 -1.92 11.10 1.44
C ALA A 313 -2.06 9.57 1.39
N ILE A 314 -1.37 8.83 2.28
CA ILE A 314 -1.46 7.37 2.34
C ILE A 314 -2.62 6.98 3.26
N THR A 315 -3.66 6.35 2.70
CA THR A 315 -4.78 5.87 3.48
C THR A 315 -4.36 4.73 4.40
N ALA A 316 -3.77 3.65 3.86
CA ALA A 316 -3.29 2.53 4.67
C ALA A 316 -2.18 1.75 3.94
N PRO A 317 -1.05 1.41 4.57
CA PRO A 317 -0.19 0.34 4.07
C PRO A 317 -0.88 -1.02 4.19
N ILE A 318 -0.58 -1.92 3.26
CA ILE A 318 -1.11 -3.29 3.19
C ILE A 318 0.00 -4.35 3.29
N PRO A 319 0.65 -4.51 4.45
CA PRO A 319 1.63 -5.58 4.64
C PRO A 319 0.98 -6.97 4.52
N GLY A 320 1.74 -7.91 3.95
CA GLY A 320 1.38 -9.33 4.02
C GLY A 320 1.73 -9.86 5.42
N LEU A 321 0.72 -10.39 6.13
CA LEU A 321 0.87 -10.88 7.49
C LEU A 321 0.64 -12.40 7.52
N ILE A 322 1.49 -13.11 8.24
CA ILE A 322 1.49 -14.58 8.30
C ILE A 322 1.38 -15.16 9.71
N SER A 323 1.24 -14.32 10.73
CA SER A 323 0.99 -14.73 12.11
C SER A 323 0.21 -13.66 12.87
N THR A 324 -0.45 -14.06 13.95
CA THR A 324 -1.16 -13.14 14.87
C THR A 324 -0.18 -12.19 15.57
N LYS A 325 1.04 -12.64 15.90
CA LYS A 325 2.11 -11.78 16.44
C LYS A 325 2.45 -10.60 15.52
N GLN A 326 2.54 -10.85 14.20
CA GLN A 326 2.76 -9.76 13.23
C GLN A 326 1.56 -8.82 13.14
N VAL A 327 0.33 -9.33 13.29
CA VAL A 327 -0.88 -8.48 13.38
C VAL A 327 -0.81 -7.59 14.62
N ASP A 328 -0.48 -8.15 15.78
CA ASP A 328 -0.30 -7.38 17.03
C ASP A 328 0.77 -6.30 16.86
N ASN A 329 1.87 -6.62 16.17
CA ASN A 329 2.93 -5.66 15.90
C ASN A 329 2.44 -4.47 15.04
N MET A 330 1.54 -4.71 14.07
CA MET A 330 0.91 -3.65 13.29
C MET A 330 -0.05 -2.80 14.13
N VAL A 331 -0.86 -3.43 14.98
CA VAL A 331 -1.75 -2.72 15.93
C VAL A 331 -0.92 -1.86 16.89
N LEU A 332 0.21 -2.38 17.38
CA LEU A 332 1.12 -1.64 18.25
C LEU A 332 1.74 -0.44 17.54
N ALA A 333 2.08 -0.55 16.26
CA ALA A 333 2.57 0.59 15.46
C ALA A 333 1.57 1.76 15.44
N LEU A 334 0.27 1.46 15.42
CA LEU A 334 -0.79 2.46 15.49
C LEU A 334 -0.90 3.09 16.89
N LYS A 335 -0.85 2.27 17.95
CA LYS A 335 -0.87 2.75 19.34
C LYS A 335 0.34 3.63 19.68
N GLU A 336 1.51 3.33 19.10
CA GLU A 336 2.73 4.12 19.26
C GLU A 336 2.82 5.33 18.32
N ARG A 337 1.81 5.58 17.46
CA ARG A 337 1.89 6.59 16.41
C ARG A 337 2.03 8.00 16.99
N ARG A 338 3.13 8.65 16.58
CA ARG A 338 3.49 10.02 16.92
C ARG A 338 4.43 10.56 15.84
N GLN A 339 4.64 11.87 15.81
CA GLN A 339 5.73 12.45 15.05
C GLN A 339 7.06 11.80 15.49
N LEU A 340 7.85 11.32 14.53
CA LEU A 340 9.12 10.67 14.82
C LEU A 340 10.09 11.69 15.42
N ASP A 341 10.72 11.35 16.53
CA ASP A 341 11.78 12.16 17.12
C ASP A 341 13.10 12.08 16.30
N LEU A 342 14.12 12.86 16.68
CA LEU A 342 15.39 12.89 15.95
C LEU A 342 16.12 11.55 15.96
N ALA A 343 15.99 10.74 17.01
CA ALA A 343 16.62 9.43 17.11
C ALA A 343 15.91 8.44 16.18
N GLU A 344 14.57 8.40 16.22
CA GLU A 344 13.72 7.60 15.34
C GLU A 344 13.94 7.98 13.87
N GLN A 345 14.07 9.27 13.55
CA GLN A 345 14.38 9.75 12.19
C GLN A 345 15.75 9.25 11.70
N LYS A 346 16.80 9.37 12.53
CA LYS A 346 18.15 8.90 12.19
C LYS A 346 18.19 7.38 11.99
N GLU A 347 17.44 6.66 12.82
CA GLU A 347 17.31 5.23 12.71
C GLU A 347 16.58 4.82 11.43
N LEU A 348 15.45 5.45 11.12
CA LEU A 348 14.71 5.22 9.89
C LEU A 348 15.58 5.50 8.65
N GLN A 349 16.39 6.57 8.67
CA GLN A 349 17.36 6.85 7.60
C GLN A 349 18.39 5.72 7.44
N THR A 350 18.82 5.11 8.54
CA THR A 350 19.72 3.95 8.51
C THR A 350 19.02 2.73 7.93
N ILE A 351 17.80 2.44 8.37
CA ILE A 351 16.98 1.35 7.82
C ILE A 351 16.76 1.55 6.32
N ALA A 352 16.40 2.75 5.88
CA ALA A 352 16.16 3.05 4.47
C ALA A 352 17.42 2.84 3.61
N ARG A 353 18.59 3.31 4.06
CA ARG A 353 19.86 3.07 3.36
C ARG A 353 20.19 1.58 3.26
N GLU A 354 20.06 0.84 4.35
CA GLU A 354 20.28 -0.61 4.37
C GLU A 354 19.32 -1.33 3.43
N MET A 355 18.04 -0.95 3.47
CA MET A 355 16.99 -1.51 2.62
C MET A 355 17.31 -1.29 1.14
N TRP A 356 17.68 -0.08 0.72
CA TRP A 356 18.04 0.23 -0.67
C TRP A 356 19.28 -0.53 -1.15
N ALA A 357 20.24 -0.80 -0.26
CA ALA A 357 21.42 -1.59 -0.58
C ALA A 357 21.11 -3.09 -0.67
N LYS A 358 20.12 -3.59 0.08
CA LYS A 358 19.72 -5.00 0.15
C LYS A 358 18.72 -5.44 -0.93
N LEU A 359 18.13 -4.50 -1.69
CA LEU A 359 17.19 -4.86 -2.75
C LEU A 359 17.82 -5.84 -3.74
N THR A 360 17.09 -6.91 -4.05
CA THR A 360 17.47 -7.84 -5.10
C THR A 360 17.28 -7.20 -6.48
N PRO A 361 17.93 -7.70 -7.54
CA PRO A 361 17.81 -7.13 -8.89
C PRO A 361 16.36 -6.99 -9.38
N ASP A 362 15.49 -7.95 -9.06
CA ASP A 362 14.07 -7.95 -9.40
C ASP A 362 13.23 -6.94 -8.60
N TYR A 363 13.80 -6.32 -7.56
CA TYR A 363 13.18 -5.25 -6.78
C TYR A 363 13.85 -3.88 -6.98
N HIS A 364 14.88 -3.76 -7.81
CA HIS A 364 15.58 -2.48 -8.02
C HIS A 364 14.69 -1.35 -8.54
N TRP A 365 13.63 -1.67 -9.28
CA TRP A 365 12.61 -0.70 -9.72
C TRP A 365 11.96 0.07 -8.55
N LEU A 366 11.98 -0.49 -7.32
CA LEU A 366 11.45 0.19 -6.15
C LEU A 366 12.24 1.45 -5.79
N LYS A 367 13.49 1.59 -6.28
CA LYS A 367 14.28 2.83 -6.11
C LYS A 367 13.65 4.02 -6.85
N ASP A 368 12.87 3.77 -7.90
CA ASP A 368 12.10 4.82 -8.59
C ASP A 368 11.00 5.41 -7.69
N TRP A 369 10.74 4.80 -6.53
CA TRP A 369 9.77 5.23 -5.53
C TRP A 369 10.42 5.87 -4.28
N GLU A 370 11.71 6.23 -4.33
CA GLU A 370 12.30 7.07 -3.28
C GLU A 370 11.68 8.48 -3.28
N TYR A 371 11.30 9.01 -4.44
CA TYR A 371 10.61 10.30 -4.56
C TYR A 371 9.31 10.14 -5.37
N VAL A 372 8.20 10.38 -4.70
CA VAL A 372 6.82 10.09 -5.15
C VAL A 372 6.09 11.36 -5.57
#